data_AF-A0AAW7AAB6-F1
#
_entry.id   AF-A0AAW7AAB6-F1
#
_cell.length_a   1.000
_cell.length_b   1.000
_cell.length_c   1.000
_cell.angle_alpha   90.00
_cell.angle_beta   90.00
_cell.angle_gamma   90.00
#
_symmetry.space_group_name_H-M   'P 1'
#
loop_
_entity.id
_entity.type
_entity.pdbx_description
1 polymer ?
#
loop_
_entity_poly.entity_id
_entity_poly.type
_entity_poly.pdbx_seq_one_letter_code
_entity_poly.pdbx_strand_id
1 'polypeptide(L)' 'MSRNKRYEQKMKSQGFKKVTLWVPADRESDIKQAASLMCEAENLTIGVLKDIETGRMVSMHQ' A
#
# COMPACT_ATOMS: atom_id res chain seq x y z
N MET A 1 20.51 -4.23 -19.29
CA MET A 1 19.52 -4.26 -18.18
C MET A 1 18.18 -3.75 -18.69
N SER A 2 17.08 -4.49 -18.47
CA SER A 2 15.75 -4.00 -18.89
C SER A 2 15.35 -2.76 -18.10
N ARG A 3 14.46 -1.94 -18.67
CA ARG A 3 13.87 -0.77 -18.02
C ARG A 3 13.32 -1.11 -16.63
N ASN A 4 12.64 -2.26 -16.51
CA ASN A 4 12.07 -2.74 -15.25
C ASN A 4 13.17 -3.04 -14.22
N LYS A 5 14.26 -3.70 -14.62
CA LYS A 5 15.37 -4.00 -13.69
C LYS A 5 16.04 -2.72 -13.17
N ARG A 6 16.20 -1.70 -14.01
CA ARG A 6 16.72 -0.37 -13.59
C ARG A 6 15.78 0.32 -12.62
N TYR A 7 14.47 0.31 -12.90
CA TYR A 7 13.46 0.90 -12.02
C TYR A 7 13.46 0.22 -10.64
N GLU A 8 13.42 -1.11 -10.59
CA GLU A 8 13.43 -1.84 -9.32
C GLU A 8 14.70 -1.60 -8.51
N GLN A 9 15.86 -1.53 -9.16
CA GLN A 9 17.11 -1.18 -8.48
C GLN A 9 17.07 0.23 -7.91
N LYS A 10 16.55 1.22 -8.66
CA LYS A 10 16.38 2.59 -8.19
C LYS A 10 15.47 2.63 -6.94
N MET A 11 14.31 1.99 -6.99
CA MET A 11 13.37 1.95 -5.87
C MET A 11 14.02 1.31 -4.62
N LYS A 12 14.73 0.18 -4.80
CA LYS A 12 15.46 -0.46 -3.70
C LYS A 12 16.53 0.44 -3.10
N SER A 13 17.27 1.18 -3.93
CA SER A 13 18.31 2.11 -3.46
C SER A 13 17.75 3.30 -2.68
N GLN A 14 16.46 3.62 -2.87
CA GLN A 14 15.73 4.63 -2.12
C GLN A 14 15.07 4.07 -0.85
N GLY A 15 15.31 2.80 -0.50
CA GLY A 15 14.75 2.16 0.70
C GLY A 15 13.40 1.49 0.48
N PHE A 16 12.82 1.54 -0.73
CA PHE A 16 11.53 0.89 -1.00
C PHE A 16 11.68 -0.63 -1.15
N LYS A 17 10.68 -1.35 -0.62
CA LYS A 17 10.52 -2.80 -0.79
C LYS A 17 9.33 -3.09 -1.69
N LYS A 18 9.54 -3.92 -2.71
CA LYS A 18 8.44 -4.43 -3.54
C LYS A 18 7.65 -5.47 -2.75
N VAL A 19 6.34 -5.26 -2.63
CA VAL A 19 5.39 -6.18 -2.00
C VAL A 19 4.37 -6.58 -3.07
N THR A 20 4.20 -7.89 -3.29
CA THR A 20 3.20 -8.43 -4.23
C THR A 20 2.05 -9.01 -3.41
N LEU A 21 0.83 -8.52 -3.63
CA LEU A 21 -0.38 -8.95 -2.91
C LEU A 21 -1.46 -9.32 -3.91
N TRP A 22 -2.25 -10.35 -3.58
CA TRP A 22 -3.53 -10.62 -4.23
C TRP A 22 -4.62 -9.87 -3.47
N VAL A 23 -5.44 -9.10 -4.19
CA VAL A 23 -6.46 -8.24 -3.60
C VAL A 23 -7.77 -8.37 -4.36
N PRO A 24 -8.93 -8.11 -3.71
CA PRO A 24 -10.20 -8.00 -4.41
C PRO A 24 -10.15 -6.88 -5.47
N ALA A 25 -10.67 -7.16 -6.67
CA ALA A 25 -10.60 -6.22 -7.80
C ALA A 25 -11.30 -4.89 -7.52
N ASP A 26 -12.40 -4.92 -6.77
CA ASP A 26 -13.17 -3.76 -6.35
C ASP A 26 -12.46 -2.89 -5.29
N ARG A 27 -11.40 -3.40 -4.66
CA ARG A 27 -10.63 -2.72 -3.60
C ARG A 27 -9.22 -2.31 -4.05
N GLU A 28 -8.84 -2.59 -5.30
CA GLU A 28 -7.50 -2.33 -5.82
C GLU A 28 -7.11 -0.84 -5.75
N SER A 29 -8.05 0.06 -6.08
CA SER A 29 -7.82 1.51 -6.03
C SER A 29 -7.47 2.00 -4.64
N ASP A 30 -8.22 1.53 -3.64
CA ASP A 30 -8.10 1.99 -2.25
C ASP A 30 -6.77 1.53 -1.66
N ILE A 31 -6.37 0.30 -1.95
CA ILE A 31 -5.08 -0.25 -1.51
C ILE A 31 -3.92 0.50 -2.15
N LYS A 32 -4.01 0.81 -3.45
CA LYS A 32 -3.01 1.63 -4.16
C LYS A 32 -2.91 3.04 -3.56
N GLN A 33 -4.04 3.66 -3.28
CA GLN A 33 -4.07 5.01 -2.70
C GLN A 33 -3.46 5.03 -1.30
N ALA A 34 -3.87 4.11 -0.42
CA ALA A 34 -3.30 3.99 0.93
C ALA A 34 -1.78 3.77 0.88
N ALA A 35 -1.30 2.88 -0.01
CA ALA A 35 0.13 2.65 -0.19
C ALA A 35 0.88 3.91 -0.68
N SER A 36 0.31 4.69 -1.60
CA SER A 36 0.92 5.93 -2.09
C SER A 36 1.05 6.96 -0.97
N LEU A 37 -0.03 7.17 -0.21
CA LEU A 37 -0.04 8.14 0.90
C LEU A 37 0.98 7.80 1.99
N MET A 38 1.15 6.52 2.32
CA MET A 38 2.19 6.08 3.27
C MET A 38 3.61 6.25 2.72
N CYS A 39 3.81 6.12 1.41
CA CYS A 39 5.12 6.37 0.81
C CYS A 39 5.50 7.85 0.80
N GLU A 40 4.51 8.75 0.80
CA GLU A 40 4.71 10.21 0.78
C GLU A 40 4.80 10.83 2.18
N ALA A 41 4.17 10.21 3.17
CA ALA A 41 4.13 10.70 4.55
C ALA A 41 4.65 9.63 5.53
N GLU A 42 5.88 9.81 6.01
CA GLU A 42 6.59 8.87 6.89
C GLU A 42 5.88 8.58 8.23
N ASN A 43 4.96 9.46 8.65
CA ASN A 43 4.20 9.35 9.89
C ASN A 43 2.82 8.71 9.71
N LEU A 44 2.45 8.27 8.51
CA LEU A 44 1.19 7.59 8.25
C LEU A 44 1.40 6.08 8.13
N THR A 45 0.53 5.32 8.78
CA THR A 45 0.42 3.87 8.64
C THR A 45 -1.03 3.43 8.73
N ILE A 46 -1.35 2.22 8.28
CA ILE A 46 -2.70 1.67 8.35
C ILE A 46 -2.94 1.07 9.74
N GLY A 47 -3.84 1.69 10.50
CA GLY A 47 -4.27 1.18 11.82
C GLY A 47 -5.75 0.80 11.89
N VAL A 48 -6.54 1.17 10.88
CA VAL A 48 -7.99 0.94 10.84
C VAL A 48 -8.43 0.59 9.42
N LEU A 49 -9.42 -0.30 9.31
CA LEU A 49 -10.13 -0.61 8.07
C LEU A 49 -11.59 -0.16 8.19
N LYS A 50 -12.21 0.20 7.07
CA LYS A 50 -13.64 0.49 7.02
C LYS A 50 -14.41 -0.78 6.68
N ASP A 51 -15.37 -1.13 7.52
CA ASP A 51 -16.42 -2.09 7.19
C ASP A 51 -17.34 -1.46 6.12
N ILE A 52 -17.42 -2.07 4.95
CA ILE A 52 -18.18 -1.55 3.82
C ILE A 52 -19.69 -1.79 3.94
N GLU A 53 -20.10 -2.76 4.75
CA GLU A 53 -21.53 -3.06 4.97
C GLU A 53 -22.10 -2.13 6.04
N THR A 54 -21.37 -1.95 7.15
CA THR A 54 -21.85 -1.16 8.30
C THR A 54 -21.32 0.27 8.33
N GLY A 55 -20.28 0.58 7.55
CA GLY A 55 -19.61 1.88 7.54
C GLY A 55 -18.70 2.13 8.75
N ARG A 56 -18.60 1.18 9.69
CA ARG A 56 -17.81 1.32 10.92
C ARG A 56 -16.31 1.20 10.64
N MET A 57 -15.50 1.84 11.48
CA MET A 57 -14.06 1.65 11.47
C MET A 57 -13.68 0.51 12.41
N VAL A 58 -12.91 -0.44 11.92
CA VAL A 58 -12.42 -1.62 12.65
C VAL A 58 -10.92 -1.47 12.84
N SER A 59 -10.45 -1.52 14.09
CA SER A 59 -9.02 -1.52 14.40
C SER A 59 -8.33 -2.74 13.80
N MET A 60 -7.19 -2.53 13.16
CA MET A 60 -6.31 -3.62 12.69
C MET A 60 -5.42 -4.17 13.82
N HIS A 61 -5.24 -3.40 14.88
CA HIS A 61 -4.49 -3.81 16.05
C HIS A 61 -5.44 -4.56 16.99
N GLN A 62 -5.16 -5.84 17.22
CA GLN A 62 -5.71 -6.63 18.33
C GLN A 62 -4.74 -6.59 19.50
#